data_AF-A0A7C3A7N4-F1
#
_entry.id   AF-A0A7C3A7N4-F1
#
_cell.length_a   1.000
_cell.length_b   1.000
_cell.length_c   1.000
_cell.angle_alpha   90.00
_cell.angle_beta   90.00
_cell.angle_gamma   90.00
#
_symmetry.space_group_name_H-M   'P 1'
#
loop_
_entity.id
_entity.type
_entity.pdbx_description
1 polymer ?
#
loop_
_entity_poly.entity_id
_entity_poly.type
_entity_poly.pdbx_seq_one_letter_code
_entity_poly.pdbx_strand_id
1 'polypeptide(L)'
;YPTVFTHEECPNCGRRLEVAGPLWCGPIQNKEFVRRVAKIAEKEGNREASKVLRQILEEADAPPTYYNMHKLSSIAGVSCPPIENVIRRLMEKGFAVYRTHFSRFSIKTNASSGIILDTLRELALEKD
;
A
#
# COMPACT_ATOMS: atom_id res chain seq x y z
N TYR A 1 1.19 18.79 -21.23
CA TYR A 1 2.05 17.58 -21.25
C TYR A 1 1.24 16.44 -21.83
N PRO A 2 1.54 15.94 -23.04
CA PRO A 2 0.85 14.76 -23.55
C PRO A 2 1.36 13.53 -22.80
N THR A 3 0.54 12.98 -21.91
CA THR A 3 0.82 11.72 -21.22
C THR A 3 0.68 10.61 -22.26
N VAL A 4 1.80 10.03 -22.70
CA VAL A 4 1.77 8.88 -23.60
C VAL A 4 1.31 7.67 -22.79
N PHE A 5 0.06 7.27 -22.96
CA PHE A 5 -0.47 6.06 -22.35
C PHE A 5 0.03 4.86 -23.17
N THR A 6 0.80 3.97 -22.55
CA THR A 6 1.40 2.84 -23.24
C THR A 6 0.43 1.68 -23.47
N HIS A 7 -0.71 1.65 -22.77
CA HIS A 7 -1.74 0.62 -22.90
C HIS A 7 -3.15 1.18 -22.68
N GLU A 8 -4.11 0.78 -23.54
CA GLU A 8 -5.54 1.07 -23.36
C GLU A 8 -6.22 0.08 -22.41
N GLU A 9 -5.59 -1.08 -22.17
CA GLU A 9 -6.09 -2.19 -21.36
C GLU A 9 -5.12 -2.56 -20.24
N CYS A 10 -5.65 -3.09 -19.14
CA CYS A 10 -4.87 -3.52 -17.99
C CYS A 10 -4.16 -4.86 -18.27
N PRO A 11 -2.82 -4.93 -18.15
CA PRO A 11 -2.07 -6.16 -18.45
C PRO A 11 -2.37 -7.33 -17.50
N ASN A 12 -3.01 -7.08 -16.36
CA ASN A 12 -3.33 -8.11 -15.37
C ASN A 12 -4.75 -8.68 -15.48
N CYS A 13 -5.68 -7.92 -16.08
CA CYS A 13 -7.10 -8.33 -16.12
C CYS A 13 -7.84 -8.01 -17.42
N GLY A 14 -7.19 -7.40 -18.41
CA GLY A 14 -7.76 -7.08 -19.73
C GLY A 14 -8.82 -5.98 -19.75
N ARG A 15 -9.21 -5.42 -18.59
CA ARG A 15 -10.19 -4.32 -18.55
C ARG A 15 -9.57 -3.02 -19.05
N ARG A 16 -10.39 -2.16 -19.66
CA ARG A 16 -10.02 -0.82 -20.10
C ARG A 16 -9.43 -0.01 -18.93
N LEU A 17 -8.31 0.68 -19.18
CA LEU A 17 -7.69 1.58 -18.22
C LEU A 17 -8.37 2.96 -18.28
N GLU A 18 -8.81 3.45 -17.12
CA GLU A 18 -9.31 4.80 -16.96
C GLU A 18 -8.22 5.70 -16.38
N VAL A 19 -8.16 6.93 -16.87
CA VAL A 19 -7.15 7.91 -16.46
C VAL A 19 -7.73 8.83 -15.39
N ALA A 20 -7.07 8.90 -14.24
CA ALA A 20 -7.34 9.89 -13.20
C ALA A 20 -6.23 10.94 -13.19
N GLY A 21 -6.57 12.23 -13.31
CA GLY A 21 -5.60 13.31 -13.16
C GLY A 21 -5.99 14.65 -13.83
N PRO A 22 -5.13 15.68 -13.69
CA PRO A 22 -3.79 15.65 -13.09
C PRO A 22 -3.83 15.53 -11.55
N LEU A 23 -2.81 14.89 -10.96
CA LEU A 23 -2.71 14.68 -9.51
C LEU A 23 -1.26 14.74 -9.03
N TRP A 24 -1.06 14.98 -7.74
CA TRP A 24 0.27 14.98 -7.12
C TRP A 24 0.78 13.54 -6.93
N CYS A 25 1.83 13.19 -7.67
CA CYS A 25 2.50 11.88 -7.58
C CYS A 25 3.81 11.91 -6.75
N GLY A 26 4.16 13.07 -6.18
CA GLY A 26 5.37 13.21 -5.36
C GLY A 26 5.17 12.73 -3.92
N PRO A 27 6.22 12.85 -3.08
CA PRO A 27 6.10 12.57 -1.65
C PRO A 27 4.98 13.40 -1.00
N ILE A 28 4.15 12.76 -0.19
CA ILE A 28 3.08 13.42 0.58
C ILE A 28 3.47 13.65 2.04
N GLN A 29 4.66 13.18 2.44
CA GLN A 29 5.15 13.19 3.81
C GLN A 29 6.54 13.80 3.85
N ASN A 30 6.74 14.76 4.75
CA ASN A 30 8.08 15.23 5.13
C ASN A 30 8.52 14.47 6.39
N LYS A 31 9.43 13.50 6.22
CA LYS A 31 9.87 12.58 7.29
C LYS A 31 10.43 13.30 8.51
N GLU A 32 11.20 14.38 8.31
CA GLU A 32 11.78 15.14 9.41
C GLU A 32 10.75 15.93 10.18
N PHE A 33 9.81 16.56 9.47
CA PHE A 33 8.70 17.27 10.07
C PHE A 33 7.83 16.34 10.93
N VAL A 34 7.40 15.20 10.37
CA VAL A 34 6.60 14.20 11.10
C VAL A 34 7.33 13.70 12.34
N ARG A 35 8.64 13.43 12.24
CA ARG A 35 9.46 13.02 13.39
C ARG A 35 9.47 14.06 14.50
N ARG A 36 9.57 15.35 14.19
CA ARG A 36 9.53 16.42 15.20
C ARG A 36 8.17 16.51 15.88
N VAL A 37 7.09 16.45 15.10
CA VAL A 37 5.72 16.52 15.64
C VAL A 37 5.41 15.29 16.51
N ALA A 38 5.87 14.09 16.11
CA ALA A 38 5.70 12.87 16.91
C ALA A 38 6.30 13.02 18.31
N LYS A 39 7.51 13.60 18.42
CA LYS A 39 8.17 13.86 19.71
C LYS A 39 7.41 14.86 20.58
N ILE A 40 6.81 15.89 19.96
CA ILE A 40 5.99 16.88 20.69
C ILE A 40 4.73 16.19 21.24
N ALA A 41 4.03 15.42 20.40
CA ALA A 41 2.83 14.69 20.81
C ALA A 41 3.10 13.70 21.96
N GLU A 42 4.26 13.03 21.94
CA GLU A 42 4.71 12.16 23.04
C GLU A 42 4.94 12.94 24.33
N LYS A 43 5.64 14.08 24.25
CA LYS A 43 5.92 14.95 25.40
C LYS A 43 4.65 15.51 26.03
N GLU A 44 3.65 15.83 25.21
CA GLU A 44 2.34 16.32 25.66
C GLU A 44 1.40 15.20 26.15
N GLY A 45 1.81 13.94 26.05
CA GLY A 45 1.01 12.80 26.48
C GLY A 45 -0.15 12.45 25.53
N ASN A 46 -0.18 13.00 24.32
CA ASN A 46 -1.20 12.70 23.32
C ASN A 46 -0.91 11.36 22.62
N ARG A 47 -1.38 10.27 23.24
CA ARG A 47 -1.12 8.89 22.80
C ARG A 47 -1.67 8.59 21.40
N GLU A 48 -2.86 9.08 21.08
CA GLU A 48 -3.51 8.84 19.78
C GLU A 48 -2.75 9.53 18.65
N ALA A 49 -2.39 10.81 18.83
CA ALA A 49 -1.59 11.54 17.85
C ALA A 49 -0.20 10.89 17.67
N SER A 50 0.48 10.54 18.77
CA SER A 50 1.78 9.84 18.71
C SER A 50 1.69 8.54 17.92
N LYS A 51 0.63 7.75 18.12
CA LYS A 51 0.45 6.47 17.40
C LYS A 51 0.29 6.67 15.90
N VAL A 52 -0.56 7.62 15.48
CA VAL A 52 -0.76 7.92 14.06
C VAL A 52 0.51 8.48 13.43
N LEU A 53 1.19 9.41 14.11
CA LEU A 53 2.43 10.01 13.62
C LEU A 53 3.56 9.00 13.48
N ARG A 54 3.66 8.02 14.38
CA ARG A 54 4.60 6.89 14.25
C ARG A 54 4.31 6.07 12.99
N GLN A 55 3.04 5.75 12.74
CA GLN A 55 2.67 5.03 11.52
C GLN A 55 2.99 5.83 10.25
N ILE A 56 2.70 7.14 10.23
CA ILE A 56 3.05 8.03 9.11
C ILE A 56 4.57 8.08 8.90
N LEU A 57 5.35 8.08 9.98
CA LEU A 57 6.82 8.10 9.91
C LEU A 57 7.38 6.82 9.29
N GLU A 58 6.77 5.66 9.58
CA GLU A 58 7.16 4.36 9.01
C GLU A 58 6.90 4.30 7.50
N GLU A 59 5.79 4.87 7.02
CA GLU A 59 5.47 4.88 5.58
C GLU A 59 5.97 6.11 4.81
N ALA A 60 6.77 6.98 5.44
CA ALA A 60 7.22 8.23 4.83
C ALA A 60 8.04 8.02 3.54
N ASP A 61 8.77 6.91 3.45
CA ASP A 61 9.58 6.53 2.29
C ASP A 61 8.86 5.53 1.36
N ALA A 62 7.58 5.25 1.62
CA ALA A 62 6.81 4.31 0.84
C ALA A 62 6.49 4.89 -0.55
N PRO A 63 6.33 4.02 -1.57
CA PRO A 63 5.92 4.46 -2.90
C PRO A 63 4.54 5.16 -2.87
N PRO A 64 4.24 6.00 -3.88
CA PRO A 64 2.94 6.66 -3.96
C PRO A 64 1.81 5.65 -4.11
N THR A 65 0.60 6.08 -3.77
CA THR A 65 -0.63 5.25 -3.77
C THR A 65 -0.56 4.06 -2.79
N TYR A 66 -1.57 3.21 -2.78
CA TYR A 66 -1.66 2.04 -1.91
C TYR A 66 -2.56 0.96 -2.53
N TYR A 67 -2.42 -0.26 -2.06
CA TYR A 67 -3.28 -1.39 -2.41
C TYR A 67 -4.18 -1.76 -1.25
N ASN A 68 -5.48 -1.90 -1.50
CA ASN A 68 -6.43 -2.41 -0.52
C ASN A 68 -6.62 -3.92 -0.70
N MET A 69 -6.35 -4.70 0.33
CA MET A 69 -6.33 -6.16 0.27
C MET A 69 -7.72 -6.77 0.00
N HIS A 70 -8.80 -6.17 0.52
CA HIS A 70 -10.15 -6.65 0.23
C HIS A 70 -10.51 -6.46 -1.24
N LYS A 71 -10.19 -5.30 -1.82
CA LYS A 71 -10.42 -5.04 -3.25
C LYS A 71 -9.60 -5.99 -4.13
N LEU A 72 -8.32 -6.17 -3.82
CA LEU A 72 -7.48 -7.08 -4.60
C LEU A 72 -7.90 -8.55 -4.44
N SER A 73 -8.34 -8.98 -3.26
CA SER A 73 -8.84 -10.35 -3.05
C SER A 73 -10.11 -10.60 -3.85
N SER A 74 -11.02 -9.61 -3.90
CA SER A 74 -12.21 -9.67 -4.75
C SER A 74 -11.85 -9.75 -6.25
N ILE A 75 -10.84 -9.01 -6.70
CA ILE A 75 -10.32 -9.09 -8.09
C ILE A 75 -9.67 -10.46 -8.35
N ALA A 76 -8.96 -11.01 -7.37
CA ALA A 76 -8.31 -12.32 -7.47
C ALA A 76 -9.29 -13.50 -7.36
N GLY A 77 -10.54 -13.26 -6.91
CA GLY A 77 -11.56 -14.30 -6.72
C GLY A 77 -11.30 -15.18 -5.49
N VAL A 78 -10.59 -14.67 -4.47
CA VAL A 78 -10.21 -15.43 -3.27
C VAL A 78 -10.74 -14.79 -1.99
N SER A 79 -10.88 -15.59 -0.93
CA SER A 79 -11.12 -15.07 0.41
C SER A 79 -9.90 -14.26 0.87
N CYS A 80 -10.13 -13.07 1.45
CA CYS A 80 -9.03 -12.20 1.86
C CYS A 80 -8.21 -12.86 2.98
N PRO A 81 -6.93 -13.21 2.74
CA PRO A 81 -6.07 -13.73 3.79
C PRO A 81 -5.75 -12.63 4.83
N PRO A 82 -5.28 -13.01 6.04
CA PRO A 82 -4.73 -12.06 7.00
C PRO A 82 -3.65 -11.21 6.34
N ILE A 83 -3.74 -9.89 6.52
CA ILE A 83 -2.82 -8.95 5.89
C ILE A 83 -1.37 -9.21 6.31
N GLU A 84 -1.16 -9.69 7.53
CA GLU A 84 0.15 -10.10 8.05
C GLU A 84 0.80 -11.20 7.21
N ASN A 85 0.02 -12.15 6.69
CA ASN A 85 0.54 -13.22 5.84
C ASN A 85 0.95 -12.68 4.46
N VAL A 86 0.17 -11.75 3.91
CA VAL A 86 0.49 -11.09 2.64
C VAL A 86 1.77 -10.26 2.77
N ILE A 87 1.87 -9.46 3.85
CA ILE A 87 3.08 -8.67 4.14
C ILE A 87 4.30 -9.58 4.23
N ARG A 88 4.20 -10.67 5.01
CA ARG A 88 5.30 -11.63 5.18
C ARG A 88 5.74 -12.23 3.85
N ARG A 89 4.81 -12.75 3.06
CA ARG A 89 5.13 -13.38 1.76
C ARG A 89 5.75 -12.40 0.77
N LEU A 90 5.26 -11.16 0.74
CA LEU A 90 5.85 -10.12 -0.12
C LEU A 90 7.27 -9.73 0.34
N MET A 91 7.52 -9.65 1.65
CA MET A 91 8.86 -9.40 2.20
C MET A 91 9.81 -10.57 1.93
N GLU A 92 9.34 -11.83 2.05
CA GLU A 92 10.11 -13.04 1.69
C GLU A 92 10.51 -13.05 0.20
N LYS A 93 9.64 -12.51 -0.67
CA LYS A 93 9.92 -12.31 -2.10
C LYS A 93 10.83 -11.09 -2.38
N GLY A 94 11.29 -10.39 -1.35
CA GLY A 94 12.24 -9.26 -1.46
C GLY A 94 11.61 -7.89 -1.72
N PHE A 95 10.29 -7.76 -1.60
CA PHE A 95 9.61 -6.47 -1.79
C PHE A 95 9.55 -5.66 -0.50
N ALA A 96 9.69 -4.34 -0.62
CA ALA A 96 9.45 -3.42 0.48
C ALA A 96 7.94 -3.30 0.70
N VAL A 97 7.49 -3.42 1.95
CA VAL A 97 6.08 -3.35 2.30
C VAL A 97 5.89 -2.45 3.52
N TYR A 98 4.97 -1.51 3.42
CA TYR A 98 4.64 -0.54 4.46
C TYR A 98 3.13 -0.62 4.73
N ARG A 99 2.74 -0.58 6.00
CA ARG A 99 1.34 -0.31 6.35
C ARG A 99 1.05 1.16 6.13
N THR A 100 -0.20 1.49 5.81
CA THR A 100 -0.61 2.88 5.62
C THR A 100 -1.59 3.38 6.67
N HIS A 101 -1.43 4.63 7.09
CA HIS A 101 -2.37 5.27 8.03
C HIS A 101 -3.78 5.44 7.44
N PHE A 102 -3.92 5.37 6.10
CA PHE A 102 -5.22 5.49 5.43
C PHE A 102 -6.18 4.34 5.77
N SER A 103 -5.68 3.12 5.95
CA SER A 103 -6.52 1.96 6.22
C SER A 103 -5.71 0.78 6.74
N ARG A 104 -6.25 0.06 7.73
CA ARG A 104 -5.64 -1.15 8.30
C ARG A 104 -5.54 -2.32 7.31
N PHE A 105 -6.36 -2.31 6.25
CA PHE A 105 -6.40 -3.35 5.23
C PHE A 105 -5.59 -2.97 3.98
N SER A 106 -4.77 -1.93 4.07
CA SER A 106 -4.02 -1.42 2.92
C SER A 106 -2.53 -1.43 3.17
N ILE A 107 -1.78 -1.70 2.10
CA ILE A 107 -0.31 -1.69 2.09
C ILE A 107 0.20 -0.79 0.97
N LYS A 108 1.40 -0.26 1.16
CA LYS A 108 2.21 0.34 0.10
C LYS A 108 3.37 -0.60 -0.16
N THR A 109 3.70 -0.81 -1.42
CA THR A 109 4.80 -1.71 -1.80
C THR A 109 5.32 -1.36 -3.19
N ASN A 110 6.58 -1.70 -3.45
CA ASN A 110 7.17 -1.66 -4.79
C ASN A 110 6.85 -2.91 -5.62
N ALA A 111 6.10 -3.87 -5.08
CA ALA A 111 5.56 -4.98 -5.86
C ALA A 111 4.52 -4.50 -6.88
N SER A 112 4.53 -5.10 -8.07
CA SER A 112 3.48 -4.85 -9.07
C SER A 112 2.15 -5.47 -8.61
N SER A 113 1.03 -4.93 -9.11
CA SER A 113 -0.29 -5.49 -8.80
C SER A 113 -0.45 -6.95 -9.23
N GLY A 114 0.24 -7.41 -10.28
CA GLY A 114 0.27 -8.81 -10.67
C GLY A 114 0.88 -9.70 -9.59
N ILE A 115 2.04 -9.33 -9.05
CA ILE A 115 2.72 -10.07 -7.98
C ILE A 115 1.85 -10.17 -6.72
N ILE A 116 1.12 -9.10 -6.39
CA ILE A 116 0.21 -9.09 -5.25
C ILE A 116 -0.97 -10.04 -5.51
N LEU A 117 -1.56 -10.01 -6.71
CA LEU A 117 -2.65 -10.91 -7.07
C LEU A 117 -2.22 -12.38 -7.01
N ASP A 118 -1.02 -12.71 -7.51
CA ASP A 118 -0.50 -14.07 -7.46
C ASP A 118 -0.20 -14.52 -6.03
N THR A 119 0.36 -13.63 -5.22
CA THR A 119 0.58 -13.88 -3.78
C THR A 119 -0.72 -14.15 -3.04
N LEU A 120 -1.81 -13.44 -3.37
CA LEU A 120 -3.13 -13.69 -2.79
C LEU A 120 -3.69 -15.06 -3.19
N ARG A 121 -3.47 -15.50 -4.43
CA ARG A 121 -3.89 -16.82 -4.92
C ARG A 121 -3.09 -17.94 -4.26
N GLU A 122 -1.77 -17.80 -4.16
CA GLU A 122 -0.90 -18.76 -3.45
C GLU A 122 -1.38 -18.98 -2.00
N LEU A 123 -1.61 -17.88 -1.26
CA LEU A 123 -2.05 -17.94 0.14
C LEU A 123 -3.48 -18.49 0.30
N ALA A 124 -4.30 -18.46 -0.74
CA ALA A 124 -5.62 -19.08 -0.73
C ALA A 124 -5.51 -20.60 -0.88
N LEU A 125 -4.64 -21.10 -1.76
CA LEU A 125 -4.40 -22.53 -1.99
C LEU A 125 -3.77 -23.24 -0.78
N GLU A 126 -3.00 -22.51 0.04
CA GLU A 126 -2.38 -23.06 1.26
C GLU A 126 -3.38 -23.26 2.43
N LYS A 127 -4.62 -22.77 2.29
CA LYS A 127 -5.66 -22.84 3.32
C LYS A 127 -6.69 -23.94 3.08
N ASP A 128 -6.61 -24.61 1.94
CA ASP A 128 -7.38 -25.82 1.60
C ASP A 128 -6.57 -27.07 1.98
#